data_AF-A0A2D6MFH7-F1
#
_entry.id   AF-A0A2D6MFH7-F1
#
_cell.length_a   1.000
_cell.length_b   1.000
_cell.length_c   1.000
_cell.angle_alpha   90.00
_cell.angle_beta   90.00
_cell.angle_gamma   90.00
#
_symmetry.space_group_name_H-M   'P 1'
#
loop_
_entity.id
_entity.type
_entity.pdbx_description
1 polymer ?
#
loop_
_entity_poly.entity_id
_entity_poly.type
_entity_poly.pdbx_seq_one_letter_code
_entity_poly.pdbx_strand_id
1 'polypeptide(L)'
;MGWRNWPYWLKGGVVLLVVYIVYQFRFFYLFDFFEDLPMFFIENLDITNMALAYIFTGLGYVLMFFIYFLVGALIGWIYGKIRARRAEQVKGMNYVRR
;
A
#
# COMPACT_ATOMS: atom_id res chain seq x y z
N MET A 1 22.47 3.15 -3.45
CA MET A 1 22.93 1.82 -2.97
C MET A 1 22.08 1.20 -1.83
N GLY A 2 20.98 1.79 -1.33
CA GLY A 2 20.25 1.21 -0.18
C GLY A 2 19.21 0.11 -0.50
N TRP A 3 18.36 0.31 -1.52
CA TRP A 3 17.19 -0.55 -1.76
C TRP A 3 17.51 -2.01 -2.11
N ARG A 4 18.63 -2.28 -2.79
CA ARG A 4 18.98 -3.65 -3.22
C ARG A 4 19.12 -4.63 -2.06
N ASN A 5 19.64 -4.18 -0.92
CA ASN A 5 19.91 -5.03 0.24
C ASN A 5 18.73 -5.13 1.22
N TRP A 6 17.62 -4.44 0.97
CA TRP A 6 16.48 -4.48 1.88
C TRP A 6 15.84 -5.87 1.92
N PRO A 7 15.34 -6.29 3.09
CA PRO A 7 14.61 -7.54 3.20
C PRO A 7 13.33 -7.46 2.35
N TYR A 8 12.92 -8.60 1.79
CA TYR A 8 11.82 -8.62 0.81
C TYR A 8 10.48 -8.18 1.39
N TRP A 9 10.25 -8.40 2.69
CA TRP A 9 9.04 -7.90 3.35
C TRP A 9 8.99 -6.37 3.29
N LEU A 10 10.10 -5.68 3.57
CA LEU A 10 10.14 -4.22 3.52
C LEU A 10 9.94 -3.70 2.09
N LYS A 11 10.56 -4.35 1.10
CA LYS A 11 10.34 -4.04 -0.32
C LYS A 11 8.89 -4.22 -0.73
N GLY A 12 8.27 -5.35 -0.36
CA GLY A 12 6.88 -5.66 -0.68
C GLY A 12 5.91 -4.66 -0.05
N GLY A 13 6.13 -4.31 1.21
CA GLY A 13 5.35 -3.29 1.92
C GLY A 13 5.42 -1.94 1.24
N VAL A 14 6.62 -1.46 0.92
CA VAL A 14 6.79 -0.15 0.27
C VAL A 14 6.26 -0.15 -1.18
N VAL A 15 6.40 -1.23 -1.94
CA VAL A 15 5.84 -1.31 -3.29
C VAL A 15 4.31 -1.18 -3.27
N LEU A 16 3.63 -1.94 -2.41
CA LEU A 16 2.17 -1.87 -2.29
C LEU A 16 1.71 -0.53 -1.72
N LEU A 17 2.49 0.07 -0.83
CA LEU A 17 2.25 1.42 -0.34
C LEU A 17 2.27 2.46 -1.47
N VAL A 18 3.29 2.43 -2.32
CA VAL A 18 3.40 3.36 -3.46
C VAL A 18 2.26 3.15 -4.44
N VAL A 19 1.91 1.89 -4.74
CA VAL A 19 0.76 1.58 -5.60
C VAL A 19 -0.54 2.14 -5.01
N TYR A 20 -0.76 1.99 -3.70
CA TYR A 20 -1.92 2.53 -3.02
C TYR A 20 -1.97 4.07 -3.09
N ILE A 21 -0.84 4.74 -2.83
CA ILE A 21 -0.74 6.21 -2.91
C ILE A 21 -1.07 6.68 -4.33
N VAL A 22 -0.50 6.06 -5.36
CA VAL A 22 -0.76 6.42 -6.76
C VAL A 22 -2.23 6.17 -7.13
N TYR A 23 -2.83 5.08 -6.65
CA TYR A 23 -4.25 4.79 -6.84
C TYR A 23 -5.12 5.89 -6.21
N GLN A 24 -4.82 6.29 -4.97
CA GLN A 24 -5.55 7.36 -4.29
C GLN A 24 -5.43 8.70 -5.03
N PHE A 25 -4.23 9.11 -5.45
CA PHE A 25 -4.07 10.33 -6.23
C PHE A 25 -4.92 10.32 -7.50
N ARG A 26 -4.92 9.21 -8.25
CA ARG A 26 -5.73 9.10 -9.46
C ARG A 26 -7.23 9.15 -9.19
N PHE A 27 -7.68 8.51 -8.10
CA PHE A 27 -9.09 8.48 -7.73
C PHE A 27 -9.56 9.83 -7.18
N PHE A 28 -8.76 10.48 -6.34
CA PHE A 28 -9.01 11.80 -5.76
C PHE A 28 -9.29 12.86 -6.84
N TYR A 29 -8.42 12.99 -7.84
CA TYR A 29 -8.63 13.97 -8.94
C TYR A 29 -9.85 13.68 -9.82
N LEU A 30 -10.29 12.43 -9.92
CA LEU A 30 -11.47 12.03 -10.71
C LEU A 30 -12.77 12.14 -9.90
N PHE A 31 -12.71 11.87 -8.60
CA PHE A 31 -13.86 11.77 -7.72
C PHE A 31 -14.22 13.13 -7.12
N ASP A 32 -13.25 13.91 -6.63
CA ASP A 32 -13.49 15.27 -6.09
C ASP A 32 -14.11 16.19 -7.15
N PHE A 33 -13.66 16.08 -8.41
CA PHE A 33 -14.22 16.85 -9.52
C PHE A 33 -15.73 16.57 -9.74
N PHE A 34 -16.20 15.36 -9.44
CA PHE A 34 -17.61 14.96 -9.61
C PHE A 34 -18.44 15.18 -8.33
N GLU A 35 -17.85 15.03 -7.13
CA GLU A 35 -18.54 15.16 -5.83
C GLU A 35 -18.63 16.59 -5.31
N ASP A 36 -17.65 17.45 -5.58
CA ASP A 36 -17.66 18.84 -5.10
C ASP A 36 -18.67 19.73 -5.86
N LEU A 37 -19.04 19.34 -7.09
CA LEU A 37 -20.04 20.03 -7.90
C LEU A 37 -21.41 20.13 -7.22
N PRO A 38 -21.98 19.04 -6.65
CA PRO A 38 -23.22 19.11 -5.88
C PRO A 38 -23.05 19.56 -4.42
N MET A 39 -21.89 19.35 -3.78
CA MET A 39 -21.69 19.68 -2.35
C MET A 39 -21.56 21.19 -2.11
N PHE A 40 -21.01 21.94 -3.08
CA PHE A 40 -20.96 23.42 -3.07
C PHE A 40 -22.35 24.07 -2.90
N PHE A 41 -23.42 23.38 -3.30
CA PHE A 41 -24.79 23.89 -3.18
C PHE A 41 -25.49 23.53 -1.86
N ILE A 42 -24.91 22.66 -1.02
CA ILE A 42 -25.59 22.03 0.13
C ILE A 42 -24.96 22.46 1.49
N GLU A 43 -23.74 23.01 1.50
CA GLU A 43 -23.06 23.44 2.73
C GLU A 43 -23.72 24.66 3.39
N ASN A 44 -24.72 24.42 4.23
CA ASN A 44 -25.19 25.40 5.22
C ASN A 44 -25.78 24.81 6.50
N LEU A 45 -25.57 23.54 6.83
CA LEU A 45 -26.00 23.01 8.14
C LEU A 45 -25.03 21.96 8.69
N ASP A 46 -24.47 22.30 9.86
CA ASP A 46 -23.84 21.42 10.85
C ASP A 46 -22.33 21.12 10.71
N ILE A 47 -21.53 22.17 10.96
CA ILE A 47 -20.05 22.18 11.02
C ILE A 47 -19.49 21.07 11.94
N THR A 48 -20.21 20.72 13.02
CA THR A 48 -19.76 19.73 14.00
C THR A 48 -19.73 18.32 13.42
N ASN A 49 -20.75 17.96 12.62
CA ASN A 49 -20.83 16.65 11.96
C ASN A 49 -19.81 16.54 10.83
N MET A 50 -19.53 17.63 10.12
CA MET A 50 -18.47 17.69 9.11
C MET A 50 -17.09 17.48 9.72
N ALA A 51 -16.74 18.20 10.79
CA ALA A 51 -15.45 18.04 11.45
C ALA A 51 -15.24 16.60 11.95
N LEU A 52 -16.29 15.98 12.51
CA LEU A 52 -16.25 14.59 12.94
C LEU A 52 -16.03 13.64 11.75
N ALA A 53 -16.73 13.86 10.64
CA ALA A 53 -16.58 13.06 9.41
C ALA A 53 -15.16 13.12 8.86
N TYR A 54 -14.53 14.31 8.78
CA TYR A 54 -13.14 14.44 8.34
C TYR A 54 -12.15 13.69 9.24
N ILE A 55 -12.36 13.72 10.56
CA ILE A 55 -11.52 12.97 11.52
C ILE A 55 -11.66 11.47 11.30
N PHE A 56 -12.88 10.94 11.19
CA PHE A 56 -13.11 9.51 10.94
C PHE A 56 -12.54 9.05 9.59
N THR A 57 -12.72 9.86 8.55
CA THR A 57 -12.16 9.59 7.22
C THR A 57 -10.63 9.60 7.25
N GLY A 58 -10.02 10.58 7.91
CA GLY A 58 -8.57 10.64 8.12
C GLY A 58 -8.02 9.41 8.86
N LEU A 59 -8.68 8.99 9.95
CA LEU A 59 -8.33 7.76 10.67
C LEU A 59 -8.49 6.51 9.78
N GLY A 60 -9.51 6.47 8.94
CA GLY A 60 -9.72 5.41 7.94
C GLY A 60 -8.55 5.28 6.97
N TYR A 61 -8.03 6.40 6.43
CA TYR A 61 -6.86 6.39 5.55
C TYR A 61 -5.59 5.92 6.27
N VAL A 62 -5.38 6.36 7.51
CA VAL A 62 -4.23 5.92 8.32
C VAL A 62 -4.30 4.41 8.60
N LEU A 63 -5.48 3.90 8.96
CA LEU A 63 -5.67 2.47 9.18
C LEU A 63 -5.43 1.66 7.90
N MET A 64 -5.96 2.14 6.77
CA MET A 64 -5.75 1.50 5.46
C MET A 64 -4.28 1.50 5.06
N PHE A 65 -3.55 2.60 5.30
CA PHE A 65 -2.10 2.67 5.08
C PHE A 65 -1.37 1.51 5.76
N PHE A 66 -1.67 1.25 7.04
CA PHE A 66 -1.06 0.14 7.77
C PHE A 66 -1.47 -1.22 7.20
N ILE A 67 -2.73 -1.40 6.82
CA ILE A 67 -3.22 -2.65 6.21
C ILE A 67 -2.48 -2.95 4.89
N TYR A 68 -2.40 -2.00 3.97
CA TYR A 68 -1.70 -2.19 2.69
C TYR A 68 -0.21 -2.45 2.88
N PHE A 69 0.43 -1.76 3.82
CA PHE A 69 1.81 -2.03 4.17
C PHE A 69 1.99 -3.46 4.70
N LEU A 70 1.13 -3.91 5.61
CA LEU A 70 1.18 -5.26 6.20
C LEU A 70 0.94 -6.35 5.14
N VAL A 71 -0.04 -6.16 4.25
CA VAL A 71 -0.30 -7.07 3.12
C VAL A 71 0.92 -7.14 2.21
N GLY A 72 1.52 -6.01 1.87
CA GLY A 72 2.73 -5.98 1.06
C GLY A 72 3.93 -6.59 1.77
N ALA A 73 4.06 -6.38 3.08
CA ALA A 73 5.10 -7.01 3.88
C ALA A 73 4.97 -8.53 3.88
N LEU A 74 3.74 -9.04 4.03
CA LEU A 74 3.45 -10.47 3.99
C LEU A 74 3.78 -11.07 2.63
N ILE A 75 3.33 -10.46 1.54
CA ILE A 75 3.62 -10.91 0.17
C ILE A 75 5.13 -10.89 -0.10
N GLY A 76 5.81 -9.81 0.29
CA GLY A 76 7.25 -9.67 0.17
C GLY A 76 8.01 -10.73 0.96
N TRP A 77 7.54 -11.04 2.18
CA TRP A 77 8.11 -12.10 3.00
C TRP A 77 7.98 -13.49 2.36
N ILE A 78 6.78 -13.82 1.86
CA ILE A 78 6.50 -15.08 1.15
C ILE A 78 7.42 -15.19 -0.08
N TYR A 79 7.50 -14.13 -0.88
CA TYR A 79 8.38 -14.08 -2.06
C TYR A 79 9.85 -14.33 -1.69
N GLY A 80 10.33 -13.71 -0.60
CA GLY A 80 11.70 -13.91 -0.10
C GLY A 80 11.98 -15.37 0.27
N LYS A 81 11.03 -16.04 0.92
CA LYS A 81 11.14 -17.46 1.28
C LYS A 81 11.18 -18.37 0.05
N ILE A 82 10.33 -18.12 -0.95
CA ILE A 82 10.32 -18.89 -2.20
C ILE A 82 11.66 -18.75 -2.93
N ARG A 83 12.21 -17.54 -3.00
CA ARG A 83 13.50 -17.28 -3.67
C ARG A 83 14.66 -17.98 -2.98
N ALA A 84 14.71 -17.97 -1.64
CA ALA A 84 15.75 -18.65 -0.88
C ALA A 84 15.79 -20.15 -1.17
N ARG A 85 14.61 -20.81 -1.14
CA ARG A 85 14.48 -22.24 -1.44
C ARG A 85 14.94 -22.61 -2.85
N ARG A 86 14.58 -21.79 -3.86
CA ARG A 86 15.04 -22.02 -5.25
C ARG A 86 16.56 -21.91 -5.38
N ALA A 87 17.19 -20.98 -4.66
CA ALA A 87 18.64 -20.80 -4.70
C ALA A 87 19.40 -22.01 -4.12
N GLU A 88 18.87 -22.65 -3.08
CA GLU A 88 19.42 -23.87 -2.50
C GLU A 88 19.32 -25.06 -3.46
N GLN A 89 18.16 -25.23 -4.11
CA GLN A 89 17.95 -26.29 -5.10
C GLN A 89 18.94 -26.20 -6.28
N VAL A 90 19.16 -24.99 -6.81
CA VAL A 90 20.12 -24.76 -7.91
C VAL A 90 21.55 -25.07 -7.48
N LYS A 91 21.95 -24.70 -6.26
CA LYS A 91 23.27 -25.05 -5.72
C LYS A 91 23.43 -26.57 -5.60
N GLY A 92 22.44 -27.27 -5.05
CA GLY A 92 22.45 -28.73 -4.94
C GLY A 92 22.63 -29.43 -6.30
N MET A 93 21.92 -28.98 -7.33
CA MET A 93 22.07 -29.51 -8.70
C MET A 93 23.47 -29.33 -9.28
N ASN A 94 24.14 -28.21 -8.99
CA ASN A 94 25.49 -27.95 -9.48
C ASN A 94 26.54 -28.81 -8.76
N TYR A 95 26.30 -29.21 -7.51
CA TYR A 95 27.17 -30.15 -6.80
C TYR A 95 27.10 -31.56 -7.38
N VAL A 96 25.94 -32.00 -7.84
CA VAL A 96 25.76 -33.34 -8.45
C VAL A 96 26.41 -33.45 -9.84
N ARG A 97 26.69 -32.32 -10.52
CA ARG A 97 27.30 -32.28 -11.86
C ARG A 97 28.83 -32.16 -11.87
N ARG A 98 29.49 -32.08 -10.71
CA ARG A 98 30.96 -32.03 -10.58
C ARG A 98 31.46 -33.36 -10.03
#